data_AF-A0A8J8JGD3-F1
#
_entry.id   AF-A0A8J8JGD3-F1
#
_cell.length_a   1.000
_cell.length_b   1.000
_cell.length_c   1.000
_cell.angle_alpha   90.00
_cell.angle_beta   90.00
_cell.angle_gamma   90.00
#
_symmetry.space_group_name_H-M   'P 1'
#
loop_
_entity.id
_entity.type
_entity.pdbx_description
1 polymer ?
#
loop_
_entity_poly.entity_id
_entity_poly.type
_entity_poly.pdbx_seq_one_letter_code
_entity_poly.pdbx_strand_id
1 'polypeptide(L)'
;MASRTAFVYQDALSIDDAFTYFKRLMRDAENRVHFSRALQKARKGLDVHMYVTDVDSLIIQYLNRRGVKGFRFTGFELKNMNPRSALVNGKVKVNGKQYEGHRMFALQAGIDFYYLVNLGQEFLVWNVANTPVSFDWYGHGPAHDYYAFVHLDDVIRVPAQELPETLRFLLWRR
;
A
#
# COMPACT_ATOMS: atom_id res chain seq x y z
N MET A 1 -17.13 -11.34 -0.39
CA MET A 1 -15.87 -10.62 -0.09
C MET A 1 -16.23 -9.42 0.79
N ALA A 2 -15.97 -9.45 2.10
CA ALA A 2 -16.34 -8.34 2.98
C ALA A 2 -15.35 -7.17 2.81
N SER A 3 -15.71 -6.18 2.00
CA SER A 3 -15.00 -4.91 1.78
C SER A 3 -15.99 -3.77 1.89
N ARG A 4 -15.54 -2.54 2.12
CA ARG A 4 -16.43 -1.36 2.20
C ARG A 4 -17.33 -1.23 0.97
N THR A 5 -16.82 -1.61 -0.20
CA THR A 5 -17.58 -1.72 -1.46
C THR A 5 -18.71 -2.75 -1.37
N ALA A 6 -18.49 -3.91 -0.76
CA ALA A 6 -19.55 -4.91 -0.57
C ALA A 6 -20.70 -4.38 0.30
N PHE A 7 -20.43 -3.52 1.29
CA PHE A 7 -21.48 -2.86 2.09
C PHE A 7 -22.35 -1.89 1.28
N VAL A 8 -21.84 -1.38 0.16
CA VAL A 8 -22.57 -0.43 -0.70
C VAL A 8 -23.46 -1.16 -1.70
N TYR A 9 -23.10 -2.38 -2.11
CA TYR A 9 -23.74 -3.08 -3.22
C TYR A 9 -24.44 -4.38 -2.82
N GLN A 10 -24.47 -4.76 -1.54
CA GLN A 10 -25.22 -5.92 -1.06
C GLN A 10 -26.56 -5.51 -0.44
N ASP A 11 -27.65 -6.13 -0.91
CA ASP A 11 -29.01 -5.88 -0.42
C ASP A 11 -29.24 -6.36 1.02
N ALA A 12 -28.46 -7.34 1.48
CA ALA A 12 -28.48 -7.83 2.86
C ALA A 12 -27.07 -8.25 3.32
N LEU A 13 -26.73 -7.89 4.56
CA LEU A 13 -25.43 -8.13 5.16
C LEU A 13 -25.57 -9.09 6.33
N SER A 14 -24.87 -10.22 6.28
CA SER A 14 -24.89 -11.19 7.38
C SER A 14 -24.05 -10.69 8.56
N ILE A 15 -24.35 -11.20 9.76
CA ILE A 15 -23.53 -10.95 10.96
C ILE A 15 -22.08 -11.43 10.74
N ASP A 16 -21.89 -12.57 10.08
CA ASP A 16 -20.58 -13.13 9.78
C ASP A 16 -19.76 -12.26 8.81
N ASP A 17 -20.43 -11.65 7.81
CA ASP A 17 -19.82 -10.67 6.91
C ASP A 17 -19.38 -9.41 7.67
N ALA A 18 -20.21 -8.92 8.58
CA ALA A 18 -19.88 -7.79 9.45
C ALA A 18 -18.68 -8.10 10.37
N PHE A 19 -18.66 -9.25 11.05
CA PHE A 19 -17.53 -9.66 11.88
C PHE A 19 -16.25 -9.86 11.07
N THR A 20 -16.35 -10.43 9.87
CA THR A 20 -15.20 -10.59 8.95
C THR A 20 -14.65 -9.23 8.54
N TYR A 21 -15.52 -8.27 8.24
CA TYR A 21 -15.14 -6.90 7.96
C TYR A 21 -14.46 -6.22 9.14
N PHE A 22 -15.01 -6.34 10.36
CA PHE A 22 -14.39 -5.76 11.56
C PHE A 22 -13.00 -6.33 11.83
N LYS A 23 -12.81 -7.64 11.69
CA LYS A 23 -11.48 -8.27 11.82
C LYS A 23 -10.48 -7.71 10.80
N ARG A 24 -10.92 -7.43 9.57
CA ARG A 24 -10.09 -6.78 8.55
C ARG A 24 -9.75 -5.34 8.93
N LEU A 25 -10.74 -4.54 9.33
CA LEU A 25 -10.52 -3.17 9.79
C LEU A 25 -9.52 -3.08 10.95
N MET A 26 -9.60 -4.00 11.92
CA MET A 26 -8.66 -4.03 13.03
C MET A 26 -7.23 -4.33 12.57
N ARG A 27 -7.05 -5.26 11.62
CA ARG A 27 -5.73 -5.55 11.03
C ARG A 27 -5.19 -4.39 10.19
N ASP A 28 -6.07 -3.68 9.49
CA ASP A 28 -5.70 -2.49 8.72
C ASP A 28 -5.28 -1.35 9.66
N ALA A 29 -5.97 -1.17 10.78
CA ALA A 29 -5.60 -0.22 11.82
C ALA A 29 -4.23 -0.54 12.44
N GLU A 30 -3.99 -1.81 12.79
CA GLU A 30 -2.68 -2.28 13.27
C GLU A 30 -1.56 -1.95 12.27
N ASN A 31 -1.81 -2.18 10.98
CA ASN A 31 -0.87 -1.82 9.91
C ASN A 31 -0.55 -0.33 9.85
N ARG A 32 -1.59 0.52 9.94
CA ARG A 32 -1.41 1.98 9.93
C ARG A 32 -0.59 2.46 11.13
N VAL A 33 -0.75 1.81 12.29
CA VAL A 33 0.06 2.08 13.48
C VAL A 33 1.52 1.68 13.24
N HIS A 34 1.78 0.48 12.70
CA HIS A 34 3.14 0.04 12.36
C HIS A 34 3.81 0.97 11.35
N PHE A 35 3.08 1.36 10.30
CA PHE A 35 3.57 2.30 9.30
C PHE A 35 3.86 3.68 9.90
N SER A 36 2.96 4.22 10.73
CA SER A 36 3.17 5.48 11.45
C SER A 36 4.42 5.45 12.33
N ARG A 37 4.66 4.33 13.04
CA ARG A 37 5.89 4.15 13.85
C ARG A 37 7.13 4.06 12.96
N ALA A 38 7.05 3.42 11.80
CA ALA A 38 8.15 3.35 10.85
C ALA A 38 8.47 4.75 10.27
N LEU A 39 7.45 5.53 9.90
CA LEU A 39 7.60 6.92 9.46
C LEU A 39 8.21 7.82 10.54
N GLN A 40 7.77 7.67 11.79
CA GLN A 40 8.34 8.43 12.92
C GLN A 40 9.84 8.17 13.08
N LYS A 41 10.25 6.89 12.96
CA LYS A 41 11.66 6.50 12.97
C LYS A 41 12.41 7.06 11.75
N ALA A 42 11.81 6.97 10.56
CA ALA A 42 12.39 7.45 9.32
C ALA A 42 12.64 8.98 9.34
N ARG A 43 11.73 9.75 9.96
CA ARG A 43 11.84 11.21 10.14
C ARG A 43 12.92 11.63 11.14
N LYS A 44 13.39 10.73 12.02
CA LYS A 44 14.28 11.11 13.13
C LYS A 44 15.56 11.80 12.62
N GLY A 45 15.82 12.99 13.15
CA GLY A 45 16.98 13.82 12.75
C GLY A 45 16.79 14.61 11.45
N LEU A 46 15.58 14.68 10.90
CA LEU A 46 15.23 15.53 9.76
C LEU A 46 14.43 16.76 10.23
N ASP A 47 14.80 17.94 9.74
CA ASP A 47 14.03 19.18 9.94
C ASP A 47 12.91 19.30 8.89
N VAL A 48 11.86 18.48 9.05
CA VAL A 48 10.74 18.37 8.10
C VAL A 48 9.40 18.25 8.82
N HIS A 49 8.37 18.92 8.32
CA HIS A 49 6.99 18.72 8.76
C HIS A 49 6.25 17.77 7.81
N MET A 50 5.51 16.82 8.37
CA MET A 50 4.81 15.77 7.63
C MET A 50 3.41 15.58 8.20
N TYR A 51 2.44 15.47 7.31
CA TYR A 51 1.06 15.08 7.62
C TYR A 51 0.73 13.79 6.87
N VAL A 52 0.08 12.86 7.56
CA VAL A 52 -0.40 11.60 6.99
C VAL A 52 -1.92 11.62 7.11
N THR A 53 -2.63 11.46 5.99
CA THR A 53 -4.10 11.45 5.99
C THR A 53 -4.64 10.07 6.36
N ASP A 54 -5.84 10.06 6.95
CA ASP A 54 -6.56 8.83 7.34
C ASP A 54 -7.15 8.05 6.15
N VAL A 55 -7.21 8.70 4.97
CA VAL A 55 -7.58 8.10 3.69
C VAL A 55 -6.28 7.76 2.96
N ASP A 56 -6.06 6.46 2.73
CA ASP A 56 -5.01 5.84 1.92
C ASP A 56 -3.64 6.52 1.98
N SER A 57 -3.11 6.63 3.22
CA SER A 57 -1.74 7.03 3.57
C SER A 57 -1.08 8.03 2.59
N LEU A 58 -1.80 9.09 2.21
CA LEU A 58 -1.23 10.19 1.46
C LEU A 58 -0.37 11.00 2.41
N ILE A 59 0.92 11.03 2.10
CA ILE A 59 1.90 11.78 2.86
C ILE A 59 2.11 13.13 2.17
N ILE A 60 1.90 14.19 2.93
CA ILE A 60 2.19 15.56 2.53
C ILE A 60 3.46 16.00 3.25
N GLN A 61 4.52 16.26 2.49
CA GLN A 61 5.81 16.71 3.00
C GLN A 61 6.01 18.18 2.69
N TYR A 62 6.31 18.96 3.73
CA TYR A 62 6.70 20.36 3.61
C TYR A 62 8.21 20.41 3.53
N LEU A 63 8.74 20.76 2.36
CA LEU A 63 10.16 20.82 2.11
C LEU A 63 10.61 22.28 2.17
N ASN A 64 11.58 22.57 3.03
CA ASN A 64 12.31 23.84 3.03
C ASN A 64 13.75 23.56 2.58
N ARG A 65 14.01 23.68 1.28
CA ARG A 65 15.37 23.56 0.73
C ARG A 65 15.87 24.96 0.40
N ARG A 66 16.90 25.43 1.13
CA ARG A 66 17.57 26.72 0.89
C ARG A 66 16.63 27.93 0.85
N GLY A 67 15.59 27.94 1.69
CA GLY A 67 14.62 29.04 1.79
C GLY A 67 13.43 28.95 0.82
N VAL A 68 13.41 28.00 -0.11
CA VAL A 68 12.26 27.74 -0.98
C VAL A 68 11.33 26.72 -0.33
N LYS A 69 10.08 27.12 -0.10
CA LYS A 69 9.01 26.25 0.40
C LYS A 69 8.37 25.49 -0.77
N GLY A 70 8.38 24.17 -0.70
CA GLY A 70 7.72 23.29 -1.65
C GLY A 70 6.90 22.21 -0.95
N PHE A 71 5.97 21.63 -1.69
CA PHE A 71 5.15 20.50 -1.24
C PHE A 71 5.51 19.28 -2.06
N ARG A 72 5.60 18.12 -1.40
CA ARG A 72 5.65 16.82 -2.07
C ARG A 72 4.51 15.96 -1.54
N PHE A 73 3.83 15.31 -2.48
CA PHE A 73 2.81 14.32 -2.20
C PHE A 73 3.37 12.93 -2.51
N THR A 74 3.18 11.98 -1.60
CA THR A 74 3.53 10.58 -1.82
C THR A 74 2.42 9.70 -1.29
N GLY A 75 1.84 8.87 -2.15
CA GLY A 75 0.78 7.94 -1.78
C GLY A 75 1.33 6.57 -1.37
N PHE A 76 0.64 5.89 -0.47
CA PHE A 76 0.93 4.51 -0.10
C PHE A 76 -0.35 3.70 -0.01
N GLU A 77 -0.36 2.54 -0.66
CA GLU A 77 -1.33 1.49 -0.41
C GLU A 77 -0.67 0.44 0.49
N LEU A 78 -1.17 0.32 1.72
CA LEU A 78 -0.68 -0.64 2.71
C LEU A 78 -1.52 -1.91 2.65
N LYS A 79 -0.89 -3.08 2.49
CA LYS A 79 -1.60 -4.36 2.51
C LYS A 79 -0.99 -5.34 3.50
N ASN A 80 -1.84 -6.06 4.23
CA ASN A 80 -1.47 -7.27 4.96
C ASN A 80 -1.89 -8.48 4.17
N MET A 81 -0.93 -9.33 3.78
CA MET A 81 -1.24 -10.52 3.01
C MET A 81 -0.53 -11.75 3.55
N ASN A 82 -1.22 -12.89 3.51
CA ASN A 82 -0.58 -14.17 3.76
C ASN A 82 0.36 -14.48 2.58
N PRO A 83 1.66 -14.81 2.82
CA PRO A 83 2.62 -15.11 1.77
C PRO A 83 2.13 -16.17 0.77
N ARG A 84 1.46 -17.23 1.26
CA ARG A 84 0.94 -18.32 0.43
C ARG A 84 -0.15 -17.87 -0.56
N SER A 85 -0.86 -16.80 -0.24
CA SER A 85 -1.93 -16.26 -1.07
C SER A 85 -1.46 -15.08 -1.92
N ALA A 86 -0.45 -14.34 -1.44
CA ALA A 86 0.12 -13.19 -2.11
C ALA A 86 1.05 -13.57 -3.25
N LEU A 87 1.83 -14.65 -3.08
CA LEU A 87 2.87 -15.04 -4.01
C LEU A 87 2.37 -16.17 -4.91
N VAL A 88 2.37 -15.93 -6.22
CA VAL A 88 1.91 -16.88 -7.24
C VAL A 88 2.91 -16.85 -8.40
N ASN A 89 3.53 -17.99 -8.71
CA ASN A 89 4.40 -18.17 -9.87
C ASN A 89 5.45 -17.05 -10.05
N GLY A 90 6.16 -16.69 -8.97
CA GLY A 90 7.19 -15.64 -9.00
C GLY A 90 6.65 -14.21 -9.11
N LYS A 91 5.34 -14.01 -8.87
CA LYS A 91 4.68 -12.70 -8.88
C LYS A 91 3.98 -12.44 -7.56
N VAL A 92 3.88 -11.16 -7.18
CA VAL A 92 2.94 -10.71 -6.15
C VAL A 92 1.59 -10.42 -6.80
N LYS A 93 0.53 -10.98 -6.21
CA LYS A 93 -0.86 -10.86 -6.64
C LYS A 93 -1.60 -9.90 -5.71
N VAL A 94 -2.20 -8.85 -6.27
CA VAL A 94 -3.05 -7.87 -5.54
C VAL A 94 -4.34 -7.59 -6.32
N ASN A 95 -5.35 -7.00 -5.67
CA ASN A 95 -6.63 -6.71 -6.33
C ASN A 95 -6.42 -5.81 -7.57
N GLY A 96 -6.90 -6.27 -8.73
CA GLY A 96 -6.62 -5.65 -10.02
C GLY A 96 -7.30 -4.29 -10.18
N LYS A 97 -8.60 -4.18 -9.87
CA LYS A 97 -9.35 -2.93 -10.04
C LYS A 97 -8.82 -1.82 -9.15
N GLN A 98 -8.48 -2.16 -7.90
CA GLN A 98 -7.86 -1.19 -7.00
C GLN A 98 -6.49 -0.73 -7.52
N TYR A 99 -5.68 -1.65 -8.05
CA TYR A 99 -4.39 -1.32 -8.64
C TYR A 99 -4.51 -0.41 -9.87
N GLU A 100 -5.44 -0.70 -10.79
CA GLU A 100 -5.72 0.16 -11.94
C GLU A 100 -6.08 1.59 -11.49
N GLY A 101 -6.96 1.71 -10.49
CA GLY A 101 -7.35 2.99 -9.91
C GLY A 101 -6.17 3.77 -9.33
N HIS A 102 -5.33 3.12 -8.51
CA HIS A 102 -4.13 3.74 -7.93
C HIS A 102 -3.11 4.14 -9.00
N ARG A 103 -2.89 3.30 -10.01
CA ARG A 103 -1.98 3.59 -11.12
C ARG A 103 -2.46 4.79 -11.95
N MET A 104 -3.75 4.82 -12.29
CA MET A 104 -4.36 5.94 -13.00
C MET A 104 -4.24 7.23 -12.19
N PHE A 105 -4.58 7.18 -10.90
CA PHE A 105 -4.45 8.33 -10.00
C PHE A 105 -3.01 8.84 -9.91
N ALA A 106 -2.04 7.96 -9.69
CA ALA A 106 -0.62 8.32 -9.58
C ALA A 106 -0.10 8.99 -10.86
N LEU A 107 -0.45 8.44 -12.02
CA LEU A 107 -0.07 8.99 -13.32
C LEU A 107 -0.71 10.37 -13.59
N GLN A 108 -2.00 10.53 -13.29
CA GLN A 108 -2.71 11.79 -13.51
C GLN A 108 -2.28 12.90 -12.54
N ALA A 109 -2.06 12.54 -11.27
CA ALA A 109 -1.62 13.49 -10.25
C ALA A 109 -0.11 13.79 -10.33
N GLY A 110 0.66 13.01 -11.09
CA GLY A 110 2.12 13.16 -11.18
C GLY A 110 2.82 12.92 -9.84
N ILE A 111 2.29 12.03 -8.99
CA ILE A 111 2.83 11.74 -7.66
C ILE A 111 3.47 10.36 -7.62
N ASP A 112 4.45 10.21 -6.75
CA ASP A 112 4.95 8.90 -6.36
C ASP A 112 3.87 8.17 -5.54
N PHE A 113 3.49 6.96 -5.96
CA PHE A 113 2.56 6.12 -5.22
C PHE A 113 3.14 4.71 -5.10
N TYR A 114 3.27 4.22 -3.87
CA TYR A 114 3.86 2.92 -3.57
C TYR A 114 2.85 1.93 -3.05
N TYR A 115 3.02 0.67 -3.42
CA TYR A 115 2.44 -0.42 -2.65
C TYR A 115 3.45 -0.88 -1.61
N LEU A 116 2.96 -1.14 -0.40
CA LEU A 116 3.72 -1.68 0.70
C LEU A 116 2.99 -2.92 1.23
N VAL A 117 3.37 -4.10 0.74
CA VAL A 117 2.72 -5.37 1.11
C VAL A 117 3.52 -6.03 2.22
N ASN A 118 2.94 -6.06 3.42
CA ASN A 118 3.47 -6.77 4.57
C ASN A 118 3.17 -8.28 4.46
N LEU A 119 4.24 -9.07 4.48
CA LEU A 119 4.21 -10.54 4.48
C LEU A 119 4.54 -11.14 5.86
N GLY A 120 4.65 -10.29 6.89
CA GLY A 120 4.97 -10.64 8.27
C GLY A 120 6.43 -10.33 8.63
N GLN A 121 7.39 -11.02 7.99
CA GLN A 121 8.82 -10.82 8.24
C GLN A 121 9.48 -9.81 7.29
N GLU A 122 8.82 -9.51 6.17
CA GLU A 122 9.31 -8.62 5.14
C GLU A 122 8.16 -7.82 4.52
N PHE A 123 8.54 -6.76 3.81
CA PHE A 123 7.68 -5.95 2.99
C PHE A 123 8.10 -6.07 1.53
N LEU A 124 7.12 -6.19 0.64
CA LEU A 124 7.31 -5.96 -0.79
C LEU A 124 6.94 -4.52 -1.10
N VAL A 125 7.84 -3.81 -1.78
CA VAL A 125 7.71 -2.38 -2.05
C VAL A 125 7.96 -2.10 -3.52
N TRP A 126 7.02 -1.42 -4.19
CA TRP A 126 7.19 -1.00 -5.58
C TRP A 126 6.36 0.25 -5.88
N ASN A 127 6.74 1.00 -6.93
CA ASN A 127 6.01 2.18 -7.39
C ASN A 127 4.97 1.77 -8.44
N VAL A 128 3.70 2.09 -8.23
CA VAL A 128 2.60 1.60 -9.09
C VAL A 128 2.61 2.15 -10.51
N ALA A 129 3.19 3.33 -10.72
CA ALA A 129 3.27 3.96 -12.03
C ALA A 129 4.45 3.41 -12.85
N ASN A 130 5.55 3.11 -12.17
CA ASN A 130 6.85 2.80 -12.80
C ASN A 130 7.19 1.30 -12.83
N THR A 131 6.35 0.43 -12.28
CA THR A 131 6.62 -1.02 -12.23
C THR A 131 5.77 -1.76 -13.27
N PRO A 132 6.35 -2.65 -14.09
CA PRO A 132 5.58 -3.51 -14.99
C PRO A 132 4.52 -4.33 -14.25
N VAL A 133 3.34 -4.43 -14.84
CA VAL A 133 2.19 -5.14 -14.26
C VAL A 133 1.40 -5.84 -15.35
N SER A 134 0.99 -7.07 -15.07
CA SER A 134 0.04 -7.83 -15.90
C SER A 134 -1.28 -7.99 -15.14
N PHE A 135 -2.41 -7.93 -15.84
CA PHE A 135 -3.73 -8.11 -15.26
C PHE A 135 -4.38 -9.37 -15.81
N ASP A 136 -4.97 -10.18 -14.93
CA ASP A 136 -5.65 -11.40 -15.35
C ASP A 136 -6.71 -11.83 -14.34
N TRP A 137 -7.68 -12.61 -14.81
CA TRP A 137 -8.60 -13.34 -13.96
C TRP A 137 -7.92 -14.61 -13.46
N TYR A 138 -7.89 -14.82 -12.14
CA TYR A 138 -7.16 -15.93 -11.55
C TYR A 138 -7.86 -16.49 -10.33
N GLY A 139 -7.67 -17.79 -10.08
CA GLY A 139 -8.22 -18.51 -8.93
C GLY A 139 -9.41 -19.39 -9.30
N HIS A 140 -9.99 -20.05 -8.29
CA HIS A 140 -11.14 -20.93 -8.47
C HIS A 140 -12.18 -20.66 -7.39
N GLY A 141 -13.46 -20.86 -7.74
CA GLY A 141 -14.59 -20.63 -6.83
C GLY A 141 -14.60 -19.20 -6.27
N PRO A 142 -14.79 -19.01 -4.95
CA PRO A 142 -14.83 -17.68 -4.33
C PRO A 142 -13.53 -16.86 -4.43
N ALA A 143 -12.42 -17.47 -4.84
CA ALA A 143 -11.13 -16.81 -5.03
C ALA A 143 -10.84 -16.45 -6.50
N HIS A 144 -11.76 -16.77 -7.43
CA HIS A 144 -11.69 -16.33 -8.81
C HIS A 144 -12.07 -14.85 -8.91
N ASP A 145 -11.10 -13.99 -9.20
CA ASP A 145 -11.28 -12.54 -9.25
C ASP A 145 -10.27 -11.90 -10.22
N TYR A 146 -10.45 -10.62 -10.49
CA TYR A 146 -9.56 -9.81 -11.33
C TYR A 146 -8.38 -9.30 -10.51
N TYR A 147 -7.17 -9.75 -10.87
CA TYR A 147 -5.95 -9.47 -10.14
C TYR A 147 -4.91 -8.73 -10.99
N ALA A 148 -4.08 -7.95 -10.30
CA ALA A 148 -2.83 -7.40 -10.80
C ALA A 148 -1.67 -8.25 -10.31
N PHE A 149 -0.75 -8.55 -11.22
CA PHE A 149 0.44 -9.35 -10.97
C PHE A 149 1.69 -8.55 -11.31
N VAL A 150 2.57 -8.41 -10.32
CA VAL A 150 3.87 -7.74 -10.46
C VAL A 150 4.97 -8.78 -10.24
N HIS A 151 5.96 -8.83 -11.12
CA HIS A 151 7.06 -9.79 -10.99
C HIS A 151 7.91 -9.46 -9.75
N LEU A 152 8.34 -10.50 -9.03
CA LEU A 152 9.14 -10.30 -7.82
C LEU A 152 10.52 -9.69 -8.09
N ASP A 153 11.04 -9.81 -9.32
CA ASP A 153 12.28 -9.17 -9.73
C ASP A 153 12.13 -7.64 -9.88
N ASP A 154 10.89 -7.16 -10.05
CA ASP A 154 10.56 -5.74 -10.16
C ASP A 154 10.13 -5.13 -8.81
N VAL A 155 10.12 -5.91 -7.72
CA VAL A 155 9.76 -5.42 -6.37
C VAL A 155 10.98 -5.39 -5.44
N ILE A 156 11.04 -4.37 -4.60
CA ILE A 156 12.05 -4.29 -3.54
C ILE A 156 11.55 -5.12 -2.36
N ARG A 157 12.37 -6.09 -1.93
CA ARG A 157 12.13 -6.86 -0.71
C ARG A 157 12.85 -6.19 0.46
N VAL A 158 12.10 -5.84 1.49
CA VAL A 158 12.60 -5.07 2.63
C VAL A 158 12.34 -5.85 3.91
N PRO A 159 13.37 -6.31 4.64
CA PRO A 159 13.17 -6.90 5.96
C PRO A 159 12.38 -5.95 6.87
N ALA A 160 11.48 -6.47 7.70
CA ALA A 160 10.58 -5.63 8.49
C ALA A 160 11.33 -4.61 9.38
N GLN A 161 12.51 -4.97 9.89
CA GLN A 161 13.36 -4.07 10.66
C GLN A 161 13.99 -2.92 9.85
N GLU A 162 14.16 -3.08 8.54
CA GLU A 162 14.80 -2.12 7.63
C GLU A 162 13.80 -1.17 6.96
N LEU A 163 12.50 -1.39 7.15
CA LEU A 163 11.46 -0.54 6.61
C LEU A 163 11.65 0.96 6.93
N PRO A 164 12.05 1.37 8.14
CA PRO A 164 12.26 2.80 8.43
C PRO A 164 13.31 3.45 7.53
N GLU A 165 14.44 2.78 7.25
CA GLU A 165 15.49 3.34 6.39
C GLU A 165 15.05 3.35 4.92
N THR A 166 14.31 2.32 4.48
CA THR A 166 13.73 2.31 3.13
C THR A 166 12.74 3.45 2.93
N LEU A 167 11.82 3.66 3.88
CA LEU A 167 10.89 4.80 3.84
C LEU A 167 11.65 6.12 3.87
N ARG A 168 12.74 6.20 4.65
CA ARG A 168 13.59 7.40 4.69
C ARG A 168 14.16 7.71 3.30
N PHE A 169 14.63 6.69 2.60
CA PHE A 169 15.16 6.83 1.26
C PHE A 169 14.09 7.28 0.26
N LEU A 170 12.95 6.59 0.21
CA LEU A 170 11.85 6.87 -0.73
C LEU A 170 11.29 8.29 -0.56
N LEU A 171 11.18 8.75 0.68
CA LEU A 171 10.53 10.01 1.01
C LEU A 171 11.46 11.23 0.95
N TRP A 172 12.74 11.10 1.31
CA TRP A 172 13.61 12.27 1.51
C TRP A 172 14.97 12.23 0.80
N ARG A 173 15.45 11.09 0.31
CA ARG A 173 16.79 10.97 -0.31
C ARG A 173 16.77 10.84 -1.84
N ARG A 174 15.73 11.40 -2.47
CA ARG A 174 15.69 11.63 -3.92
C ARG A 174 16.13 13.05 -4.26
#